data_AF-A0A9E5EIC7-F1
#
_entry.id   AF-A0A9E5EIC7-F1
#
_cell.length_a   1.000
_cell.length_b   1.000
_cell.length_c   1.000
_cell.angle_alpha   90.00
_cell.angle_beta   90.00
_cell.angle_gamma   90.00
#
_symmetry.space_group_name_H-M   'P 1'
#
loop_
_entity.id
_entity.type
_entity.pdbx_description
1 polymer ?
#
loop_
_entity_poly.entity_id
_entity_poly.type
_entity_poly.pdbx_seq_one_letter_code
_entity_poly.pdbx_strand_id
1 'polypeptide(L)'
;MKGKRLQVARMLCQESRFEIGLEEFARLAETTAEVVRAYVEQGLLGEEIQRSGAYAFGEGELYLVRRIEQLRVEYGVPSEAAGVILDLAARVEELESEIRSLREAMGR
;
A
#
# COMPACT_ATOMS: atom_id res chain seq x y z
N MET A 1 -13.31 -2.12 15.86
CA MET A 1 -12.40 -3.24 15.54
C MET A 1 -11.26 -2.67 14.72
N LYS A 2 -10.08 -2.45 15.34
CA LYS A 2 -8.98 -1.68 14.72
C LYS A 2 -8.04 -2.59 13.91
N GLY A 3 -7.90 -2.28 12.62
CA GLY A 3 -6.60 -2.13 11.94
C GLY A 3 -5.74 -3.35 11.57
N LYS A 4 -6.11 -4.59 11.91
CA LYS A 4 -5.18 -5.72 11.73
C LYS A 4 -5.10 -6.36 10.34
N ARG A 5 -5.79 -5.85 9.31
CA ARG A 5 -5.95 -6.57 8.02
C ARG A 5 -5.07 -6.09 6.86
N LEU A 6 -4.40 -4.93 6.97
CA LEU A 6 -3.69 -4.30 5.84
C LEU A 6 -2.17 -4.58 5.77
N GLN A 7 -1.72 -5.80 6.09
CA GLN A 7 -0.28 -6.06 6.33
C GLN A 7 0.53 -6.56 5.12
N VAL A 8 -0.09 -7.20 4.11
CA VAL A 8 0.70 -7.96 3.11
C VAL A 8 1.22 -7.06 2.00
N ALA A 9 0.38 -6.21 1.41
CA ALA A 9 0.83 -5.26 0.38
C ALA A 9 1.89 -4.27 0.93
N ARG A 10 1.84 -4.01 2.24
CA ARG A 10 2.77 -3.16 2.99
C ARG A 10 4.17 -3.77 3.16
N MET A 11 4.30 -5.10 3.15
CA MET A 11 5.59 -5.77 3.43
C MET A 11 6.52 -5.77 2.21
N LEU A 12 5.97 -5.75 1.00
CA LEU A 12 6.72 -5.82 -0.27
C LEU A 12 7.47 -4.52 -0.63
N CYS A 13 7.45 -3.53 0.25
CA CYS A 13 7.72 -2.13 -0.06
C CYS A 13 8.77 -1.46 0.86
N GLN A 14 9.45 -2.23 1.71
CA GLN A 14 10.16 -1.71 2.89
C GLN A 14 11.55 -1.10 2.65
N GLU A 15 12.12 -1.12 1.44
CA GLU A 15 13.57 -0.91 1.29
C GLU A 15 14.03 0.53 0.95
N SER A 16 13.14 1.50 0.69
CA SER A 16 13.58 2.89 0.43
C SER A 16 12.53 3.94 0.86
N ARG A 17 12.67 4.45 2.10
CA ARG A 17 11.93 5.63 2.55
C ARG A 17 12.73 6.88 2.19
N PHE A 18 12.14 7.77 1.38
CA PHE A 18 12.68 9.10 1.15
C PHE A 18 12.04 10.06 2.16
N GLU A 19 12.76 11.08 2.62
CA GLU A 19 12.16 12.17 3.40
C GLU A 19 11.46 13.16 2.45
N ILE A 20 10.46 12.68 1.71
CA ILE A 20 9.59 13.54 0.90
C ILE A 20 8.37 13.97 1.72
N GLY A 21 8.10 15.27 1.70
CA GLY A 21 6.93 15.84 2.36
C GLY A 21 5.62 15.42 1.68
N LEU A 22 4.50 15.65 2.37
CA LEU A 22 3.16 15.28 1.92
C LEU A 22 2.77 15.90 0.58
N GLU A 23 3.10 17.17 0.36
CA GLU A 23 2.77 17.91 -0.84
C GLU A 23 3.52 17.38 -2.05
N GLU A 24 4.81 17.10 -1.88
CA GLU A 24 5.64 16.52 -2.93
C GLU A 24 5.21 15.09 -3.25
N PHE A 25 4.93 14.29 -2.22
CA PHE A 25 4.42 12.94 -2.38
C PHE A 25 3.08 12.92 -3.14
N ALA A 26 2.13 13.78 -2.78
CA ALA A 26 0.85 13.88 -3.47
C ALA A 26 1.02 14.22 -4.96
N ARG A 27 1.94 15.14 -5.28
CA ARG A 27 2.29 15.48 -6.66
C ARG A 27 2.85 14.27 -7.42
N LEU A 28 3.76 13.52 -6.82
CA LEU A 28 4.33 12.30 -7.42
C LEU A 28 3.27 11.20 -7.60
N ALA A 29 2.33 11.12 -6.67
CA ALA A 29 1.21 10.19 -6.71
C ALA A 29 0.08 10.63 -7.67
N GLU A 30 0.22 11.79 -8.32
CA GLU A 30 -0.78 12.38 -9.21
C GLU A 30 -2.15 12.57 -8.54
N THR A 31 -2.13 12.91 -7.25
CA THR A 31 -3.32 13.16 -6.42
C THR A 31 -3.13 14.40 -5.53
N THR A 32 -4.00 14.59 -4.53
CA THR A 32 -3.97 15.74 -3.62
C THR A 32 -3.49 15.36 -2.22
N ALA A 33 -2.92 16.33 -1.49
CA ALA A 33 -2.46 16.12 -0.11
C ALA A 33 -3.63 15.74 0.82
N GLU A 34 -4.84 16.23 0.52
CA GLU A 34 -6.08 15.90 1.23
C GLU A 34 -6.44 14.41 1.06
N VAL A 35 -6.33 13.88 -0.15
CA VAL A 35 -6.58 12.45 -0.42
C VAL A 35 -5.54 11.59 0.29
N VAL A 36 -4.26 11.95 0.21
CA VAL A 36 -3.19 11.22 0.91
C VAL A 36 -3.41 11.23 2.42
N ARG A 37 -3.78 12.37 3.01
CA ARG A 37 -4.13 12.45 4.45
C ARG A 37 -5.29 11.54 4.81
N ALA A 38 -6.36 11.53 4.00
CA ALA A 38 -7.48 10.63 4.22
C ALA A 38 -7.03 9.15 4.21
N TYR A 39 -6.11 8.76 3.33
CA TYR A 39 -5.57 7.39 3.30
C TYR A 39 -4.71 7.04 4.51
N VAL A 40 -3.93 8.00 5.03
CA VAL A 40 -3.21 7.82 6.31
C VAL A 40 -4.21 7.65 7.45
N GLU A 41 -5.25 8.49 7.53
CA GLU A 41 -6.28 8.44 8.58
C GLU A 41 -7.10 7.14 8.53
N GLN A 42 -7.36 6.62 7.33
CA GLN A 42 -8.01 5.33 7.11
C GLN A 42 -7.10 4.13 7.42
N GLY A 43 -5.80 4.35 7.63
CA GLY A 43 -4.80 3.30 7.86
C GLY A 43 -4.42 2.52 6.60
N LEU A 44 -4.72 3.05 5.41
CA LEU A 44 -4.32 2.48 4.12
C LEU A 44 -2.83 2.68 3.83
N LEU A 45 -2.22 3.65 4.50
CA LEU A 45 -0.80 3.93 4.47
C LEU A 45 -0.19 3.67 5.86
N GLY A 46 1.09 3.30 5.91
CA GLY A 46 1.74 2.83 7.13
C GLY A 46 1.69 3.81 8.32
N GLU A 47 1.49 3.28 9.53
CA GLU A 47 1.42 4.06 10.77
C GLU A 47 2.71 4.85 11.07
N GLU A 48 3.86 4.38 10.57
CA GLU A 48 5.14 5.07 10.82
C GLU A 48 5.40 6.26 9.88
N ILE A 49 4.48 6.57 8.98
CA ILE A 49 4.62 7.72 8.06
C ILE A 49 4.56 9.03 8.85
N GLN A 50 3.71 9.12 9.88
CA GLN A 50 3.65 10.29 10.76
C GLN A 50 4.54 10.08 12.00
N ARG A 51 5.82 10.45 11.91
CA ARG A 51 6.70 10.53 13.08
C ARG A 51 6.98 12.00 13.40
N SER A 52 6.76 12.38 14.66
CA SER A 52 7.06 13.73 15.17
C SER A 52 6.40 14.90 14.41
N GLY A 53 5.26 14.66 13.75
CA GLY A 53 4.54 15.66 12.96
C GLY A 53 5.05 15.86 11.53
N ALA A 54 6.06 15.10 11.10
CA ALA A 54 6.53 15.05 9.72
C ALA A 54 6.04 13.77 9.04
N TYR A 55 5.71 13.88 7.75
CA TYR A 55 5.41 12.74 6.91
C TYR A 55 6.70 12.21 6.25
N ALA A 56 6.93 10.90 6.30
CA ALA A 56 8.00 10.24 5.56
C ALA A 56 7.41 9.15 4.66
N PHE A 57 7.47 9.35 3.35
CA PHE A 57 6.92 8.42 2.35
C PHE A 57 8.03 7.78 1.51
N GLY A 58 7.90 6.49 1.23
CA GLY A 58 8.78 5.76 0.31
C GLY A 58 8.09 5.44 -1.02
N GLU A 59 8.84 4.71 -1.86
CA GLU A 59 8.32 4.17 -3.13
C GLU A 59 7.13 3.23 -2.91
N GLY A 60 7.13 2.52 -1.80
CA GLY A 60 6.06 1.61 -1.45
C GLY A 60 4.73 2.28 -1.22
N GLU A 61 4.74 3.36 -0.43
CA GLU A 61 3.56 4.19 -0.24
C GLU A 61 3.11 4.82 -1.56
N LEU A 62 4.05 5.25 -2.41
CA LEU A 62 3.73 5.82 -3.73
C LEU A 62 3.02 4.80 -4.63
N TYR A 63 3.53 3.57 -4.66
CA TYR A 63 2.91 2.46 -5.37
C TYR A 63 1.49 2.20 -4.86
N LEU A 64 1.32 2.09 -3.53
CA LEU A 64 0.01 1.86 -2.91
C LEU A 64 -1.01 2.94 -3.27
N VAL A 65 -0.65 4.22 -3.15
CA VAL A 65 -1.56 5.33 -3.48
C VAL A 65 -1.99 5.27 -4.95
N ARG A 66 -1.05 5.06 -5.87
CA ARG A 66 -1.38 4.95 -7.30
C ARG A 66 -2.32 3.79 -7.59
N ARG A 67 -2.15 2.65 -6.92
CA ARG A 67 -3.03 1.48 -7.10
C ARG A 67 -4.42 1.71 -6.50
N ILE A 68 -4.51 2.38 -5.35
CA ILE A 68 -5.79 2.78 -4.76
C ILE A 68 -6.52 3.75 -5.70
N GLU A 69 -5.84 4.78 -6.20
CA GLU A 69 -6.43 5.75 -7.14
C GLU A 69 -6.87 5.07 -8.44
N GLN A 70 -6.08 4.13 -8.96
CA GLN A 70 -6.46 3.34 -10.13
C GLN A 70 -7.76 2.56 -9.87
N LEU A 71 -7.87 1.83 -8.75
CA LEU A 71 -9.08 1.09 -8.39
C LEU A 71 -10.30 2.01 -8.22
N ARG A 72 -10.11 3.20 -7.66
CA ARG A 72 -11.17 4.20 -7.51
C ARG A 72 -11.64 4.75 -8.85
N VAL A 73 -10.71 5.17 -9.70
CA VAL A 73 -11.02 5.89 -10.94
C VAL A 73 -11.50 4.94 -12.03
N GLU A 74 -10.82 3.82 -12.21
CA GLU A 74 -11.12 2.88 -13.32
C GLU A 74 -12.28 1.94 -12.98
N TYR A 75 -12.44 1.56 -11.70
CA TYR A 75 -13.38 0.52 -11.28
C TYR A 75 -14.45 1.02 -10.30
N GLY A 76 -14.43 2.29 -9.90
CA GLY A 76 -15.42 2.87 -8.98
C GLY A 76 -15.37 2.28 -7.56
N VAL A 77 -14.25 1.65 -7.20
CA VAL A 77 -14.08 0.97 -5.92
C VAL A 77 -13.84 2.02 -4.82
N PRO A 78 -14.55 2.00 -3.67
CA PRO A 78 -14.24 2.88 -2.53
C PRO A 78 -12.82 2.65 -2.00
N SER A 79 -12.16 3.68 -1.44
CA SER A 79 -10.76 3.57 -1.00
C SER A 79 -10.55 2.48 0.06
N GLU A 80 -11.52 2.28 0.95
CA GLU A 80 -11.48 1.24 1.98
C GLU A 80 -11.54 -0.16 1.37
N ALA A 81 -12.36 -0.33 0.32
CA ALA A 81 -12.45 -1.60 -0.41
C ALA A 81 -11.20 -1.83 -1.27
N ALA A 82 -10.62 -0.78 -1.84
CA ALA A 82 -9.38 -0.86 -2.60
C ALA A 82 -8.22 -1.38 -1.72
N GLY A 83 -8.11 -0.91 -0.48
CA GLY A 83 -7.14 -1.43 0.49
C GLY A 83 -7.26 -2.94 0.69
N VAL A 84 -8.48 -3.42 0.96
CA VAL A 84 -8.74 -4.86 1.14
C VAL A 84 -8.43 -5.68 -0.10
N ILE A 85 -8.75 -5.17 -1.30
CA ILE A 85 -8.44 -5.84 -2.57
C ILE A 85 -6.93 -6.00 -2.73
N LEU A 86 -6.16 -4.95 -2.44
CA LEU A 86 -4.69 -4.99 -2.55
C LEU A 86 -4.06 -5.98 -1.56
N ASP A 87 -4.58 -6.08 -0.35
CA ASP A 87 -4.10 -7.10 0.60
C ASP A 87 -4.39 -8.52 0.12
N LEU A 88 -5.60 -8.75 -0.39
CA LEU A 88 -5.98 -10.05 -0.91
C LEU A 88 -5.12 -10.44 -2.11
N ALA A 89 -4.85 -9.50 -3.02
CA ALA A 89 -3.95 -9.71 -4.14
C ALA A 89 -2.54 -10.08 -3.66
N ALA A 90 -1.98 -9.31 -2.72
CA ALA A 90 -0.65 -9.59 -2.17
C ALA A 90 -0.60 -10.95 -1.43
N ARG A 91 -1.66 -11.32 -0.71
CA ARG A 91 -1.75 -12.63 -0.05
C ARG A 91 -1.86 -13.79 -1.03
N VAL A 92 -2.55 -13.59 -2.16
CA VAL A 92 -2.60 -14.59 -3.23
C VAL A 92 -1.22 -14.77 -3.84
N GLU A 93 -0.50 -13.69 -4.14
CA GLU A 93 0.86 -13.75 -4.68
C GLU A 93 1.83 -14.48 -3.73
N GLU A 94 1.76 -14.19 -2.43
CA GLU A 94 2.54 -14.89 -1.41
C GLU A 94 2.26 -16.40 -1.42
N LEU A 95 0.99 -16.80 -1.40
CA LEU A 95 0.57 -18.20 -1.43
C LEU A 95 0.98 -18.91 -2.73
N GLU A 96 0.87 -18.24 -3.87
CA GLU A 96 1.29 -18.78 -5.16
C GLU A 96 2.82 -18.97 -5.21
N SER A 97 3.58 -18.06 -4.60
CA SER A 97 5.03 -18.19 -4.46
C SER A 97 5.40 -19.37 -3.57
N GLU A 98 4.75 -19.53 -2.40
CA GLU A 98 4.96 -20.68 -1.52
C GLU A 98 4.67 -22.00 -2.23
N ILE A 99 3.55 -22.09 -2.95
CA ILE A 99 3.18 -23.28 -3.73
C ILE A 99 4.24 -23.59 -4.79
N ARG A 100 4.76 -22.57 -5.48
CA ARG A 100 5.80 -22.74 -6.50
C ARG A 100 7.09 -23.30 -5.89
N SER A 101 7.56 -22.71 -4.79
CA SER A 101 8.75 -23.20 -4.08
C SER A 101 8.58 -24.63 -3.57
N LEU A 102 7.38 -24.99 -3.08
CA LEU A 102 7.07 -26.36 -2.66
C LEU A 102 7.06 -27.35 -3.82
N ARG A 103 6.53 -26.95 -4.99
CA ARG A 103 6.55 -27.79 -6.20
C ARG A 103 7.97 -28.04 -6.69
N GLU A 104 8.77 -26.99 -6.76
CA GLU A 104 10.20 -27.07 -7.11
C GLU A 104 10.97 -27.99 -6.16
N ALA A 105 10.73 -27.88 -4.84
CA ALA A 105 11.36 -28.73 -3.83
C ALA A 105 10.95 -30.21 -3.94
N MET A 106 9.73 -30.50 -4.42
CA MET A 106 9.25 -31.86 -4.68
C MET A 106 9.68 -32.41 -6.05
N GLY A 107 10.43 -31.64 -6.86
CA GLY A 107 10.82 -32.02 -8.21
C GLY A 107 9.65 -32.10 -9.21
N ARG A 108 8.60 -31.29 -9.00
CA ARG A 108 7.44 -31.15 -9.88
C ARG A 108 7.39 -29.79 -10.55
#